data_AF-A0A2P2QLC7-F1
#
_entry.id   AF-A0A2P2QLC7-F1
#
_cell.length_a   1.000
_cell.length_b   1.000
_cell.length_c   1.000
_cell.angle_alpha   90.00
_cell.angle_beta   90.00
_cell.angle_gamma   90.00
#
_symmetry.space_group_name_H-M   'P 1'
#
loop_
_entity.id
_entity.type
_entity.pdbx_description
1 polymer ?
#
loop_
_entity_poly.entity_id
_entity_poly.type
_entity_poly.pdbx_seq_one_letter_code
_entity_poly.pdbx_strand_id
1 'polypeptide(L)'
;MLKLNKLDMLINEKDGKGFTPLHWATSNFHPKVVSTLTWDKRVKLEIMNNEGLTALDIAEKNIDSEAPFRKRLTLTALKSANAPRSERGKRQREMVLVGEEWEKSSRKSPDLGRVNTLLLVASLVATVTYACGFTLPGGNNDSDPDPGMATLVRKLAFQFHF
;
A
#
# COMPACT_ATOMS: atom_id res chain seq x y z
N MET A 1 14.05 -20.02 -45.86
CA MET A 1 14.07 -18.71 -45.20
C MET A 1 12.66 -18.13 -45.24
N LEU A 2 11.90 -18.20 -44.15
CA LEU A 2 10.55 -17.64 -44.10
C LEU A 2 10.65 -16.11 -44.09
N LYS A 3 9.85 -15.46 -44.94
CA LYS A 3 9.85 -14.02 -45.22
C LYS A 3 9.71 -13.20 -43.91
N LEU A 4 10.83 -12.72 -43.34
CA LEU A 4 10.84 -11.78 -42.19
C LEU A 4 9.91 -10.59 -42.44
N ASN A 5 9.88 -10.08 -43.67
CA ASN A 5 9.07 -8.93 -44.06
C ASN A 5 7.56 -9.12 -43.85
N LYS A 6 7.06 -10.36 -43.91
CA LYS A 6 5.61 -10.63 -43.71
C LYS A 6 5.24 -10.60 -42.23
N LEU A 7 6.12 -11.10 -41.36
CA LEU A 7 5.97 -11.02 -39.91
C LEU A 7 6.07 -9.58 -39.41
N ASP A 8 6.92 -8.77 -40.04
CA ASP A 8 7.07 -7.35 -39.71
C ASP A 8 5.80 -6.54 -39.97
N MET A 9 5.03 -6.91 -41.00
CA MET A 9 3.72 -6.30 -41.24
C MET A 9 2.68 -6.76 -40.22
N LEU A 10 2.67 -8.07 -39.89
CA LEU A 10 1.66 -8.68 -39.01
C LEU A 10 1.78 -8.22 -37.55
N ILE A 11 2.99 -7.95 -37.06
CA ILE A 11 3.21 -7.67 -35.63
C ILE A 11 2.53 -6.37 -35.15
N ASN A 12 2.24 -5.45 -36.08
CA ASN A 12 1.56 -4.18 -35.82
C ASN A 12 0.18 -4.10 -36.50
N GLU A 13 -0.25 -5.17 -37.15
CA GLU A 13 -1.52 -5.20 -37.87
C GLU A 13 -2.68 -5.06 -36.89
N LYS A 14 -3.70 -4.30 -37.30
CA LYS A 14 -4.91 -4.08 -36.54
C LYS A 14 -6.01 -5.01 -37.04
N ASP A 15 -6.72 -5.64 -36.12
CA ASP A 15 -7.96 -6.32 -36.45
C ASP A 15 -9.11 -5.33 -36.73
N GLY A 16 -10.31 -5.84 -37.04
CA GLY A 16 -11.49 -5.01 -37.31
C GLY A 16 -11.93 -4.12 -36.15
N LYS A 17 -11.44 -4.36 -34.92
CA LYS A 17 -11.69 -3.53 -33.74
C LYS A 17 -10.51 -2.59 -33.44
N GLY A 18 -9.46 -2.61 -34.26
CA GLY A 18 -8.26 -1.82 -34.08
C GLY A 18 -7.24 -2.44 -33.12
N PHE A 19 -7.45 -3.67 -32.66
CA PHE A 19 -6.53 -4.33 -31.73
C PHE A 19 -5.33 -4.89 -32.49
N THR A 20 -4.14 -4.65 -31.94
CA THR A 20 -2.90 -5.27 -32.39
C THR A 20 -2.62 -6.54 -31.59
N PRO A 21 -1.68 -7.41 -32.03
CA PRO A 21 -1.24 -8.56 -31.24
C PRO A 21 -0.83 -8.19 -29.80
N LEU A 22 -0.23 -7.01 -29.60
CA LEU A 22 0.13 -6.51 -28.28
C LEU A 22 -1.09 -6.21 -27.40
N HIS A 23 -2.15 -5.61 -27.97
CA HIS A 23 -3.40 -5.37 -27.22
C HIS A 23 -4.02 -6.70 -26.77
N TRP A 24 -4.06 -7.70 -27.65
CA TRP A 24 -4.57 -9.04 -27.32
C TRP A 24 -3.75 -9.73 -26.23
N ALA A 25 -2.42 -9.71 -26.33
CA ALA A 25 -1.54 -10.26 -25.31
C ALA A 25 -1.72 -9.58 -23.94
N THR A 26 -1.99 -8.28 -23.96
CA THR A 26 -2.24 -7.48 -22.75
C THR A 26 -3.61 -7.75 -22.15
N SER A 27 -4.67 -7.79 -22.97
CA SER A 27 -6.05 -8.08 -22.53
C SER A 27 -6.17 -9.45 -21.86
N ASN A 28 -5.40 -10.43 -22.34
CA ASN A 28 -5.35 -11.78 -21.76
C ASN A 28 -4.32 -11.92 -20.62
N PHE A 29 -3.59 -10.87 -20.26
CA PHE A 29 -2.58 -10.88 -19.20
C PHE A 29 -1.51 -11.96 -19.36
N HIS A 30 -0.89 -12.02 -20.53
CA HIS A 30 0.21 -12.93 -20.85
C HIS A 30 1.56 -12.22 -20.72
N PRO A 31 2.14 -12.09 -19.50
CA PRO A 31 3.29 -11.23 -19.27
C PRO A 31 4.53 -11.63 -20.06
N LYS A 32 4.72 -12.93 -20.33
CA LYS A 32 5.85 -13.41 -21.12
C LYS A 32 5.75 -12.97 -22.58
N VAL A 33 4.55 -13.05 -23.18
CA VAL A 33 4.30 -12.61 -24.55
C VAL A 33 4.39 -11.09 -24.65
N VAL A 34 3.79 -10.38 -23.69
CA VAL A 34 3.88 -8.91 -23.61
C VAL A 34 5.34 -8.47 -23.50
N SER A 35 6.13 -9.07 -22.59
CA SER A 35 7.55 -8.77 -22.46
C SER A 35 8.29 -8.95 -23.80
N THR A 36 8.16 -10.12 -24.44
CA THR A 36 8.81 -10.39 -25.73
C THR A 36 8.41 -9.37 -26.80
N LEU A 37 7.12 -9.02 -26.89
CA LEU A 37 6.64 -8.03 -27.86
C LEU A 37 7.14 -6.62 -27.55
N THR A 38 7.18 -6.23 -26.27
CA THR A 38 7.61 -4.89 -25.88
C THR A 38 9.11 -4.63 -26.08
N TRP A 39 9.93 -5.69 -26.03
CA TRP A 39 11.38 -5.59 -26.29
C TRP A 39 11.73 -5.74 -27.78
N ASP A 40 10.77 -6.13 -28.63
CA ASP A 40 10.97 -6.18 -30.07
C ASP A 40 10.84 -4.77 -30.66
N LYS A 41 11.93 -4.25 -31.22
CA LYS A 41 12.02 -2.90 -31.79
C LYS A 41 11.01 -2.63 -32.91
N ARG A 42 10.46 -3.68 -33.51
CA ARG A 42 9.50 -3.57 -34.61
C ARG A 42 8.09 -3.27 -34.10
N VAL A 43 7.81 -3.52 -32.82
CA VAL A 43 6.49 -3.33 -32.23
C VAL A 43 6.26 -1.86 -31.90
N LYS A 44 5.18 -1.31 -32.43
CA LYS A 44 4.74 0.05 -32.13
C LYS A 44 3.82 0.05 -30.92
N LEU A 45 4.34 0.53 -29.80
CA LEU A 45 3.62 0.60 -28.52
C LEU A 45 2.55 1.71 -28.49
N GLU A 46 2.69 2.72 -29.35
CA GLU A 46 1.78 3.87 -29.46
C GLU A 46 0.47 3.59 -30.20
N ILE A 47 0.33 2.40 -30.80
CA ILE A 47 -0.87 2.08 -31.56
C ILE A 47 -2.07 2.05 -30.61
N MET A 48 -3.12 2.77 -30.98
CA MET A 48 -4.41 2.76 -30.29
C MET A 48 -5.43 1.93 -31.05
N ASN A 49 -6.33 1.28 -30.31
CA ASN A 49 -7.52 0.62 -30.86
C ASN A 49 -8.60 1.65 -31.27
N ASN A 50 -9.73 1.17 -31.78
CA ASN A 50 -10.84 2.05 -32.20
C ASN A 50 -11.51 2.78 -31.03
N GLU A 51 -11.24 2.38 -29.78
CA GLU A 51 -11.70 3.07 -28.57
C GLU A 51 -10.72 4.18 -28.11
N GLY A 52 -9.60 4.35 -28.83
CA GLY A 52 -8.54 5.30 -28.47
C GLY A 52 -7.69 4.84 -27.28
N LEU A 53 -7.65 3.53 -27.01
CA LEU A 53 -6.87 2.94 -25.93
C LEU A 53 -5.59 2.30 -26.47
N THR A 54 -4.47 2.54 -25.79
CA THR A 54 -3.20 1.82 -25.99
C THR A 54 -3.21 0.50 -25.22
N ALA A 55 -2.22 -0.37 -25.48
CA ALA A 55 -2.04 -1.58 -24.69
C ALA A 55 -1.90 -1.28 -23.19
N LEU A 56 -1.19 -0.21 -22.81
CA LEU A 56 -1.04 0.20 -21.41
C LEU A 56 -2.38 0.60 -20.78
N ASP A 57 -3.22 1.35 -21.50
CA ASP A 57 -4.54 1.76 -21.01
C ASP A 57 -5.44 0.55 -20.75
N ILE A 58 -5.39 -0.47 -21.61
CA ILE A 58 -6.14 -1.72 -21.42
C ILE A 58 -5.66 -2.46 -20.17
N ALA A 59 -4.34 -2.52 -19.94
CA ALA A 59 -3.81 -3.15 -18.74
C ALA A 59 -4.30 -2.45 -17.47
N GLU A 60 -4.29 -1.12 -17.44
CA GLU A 60 -4.69 -0.34 -16.27
C GLU A 60 -6.21 -0.39 -16.02
N LYS A 61 -7.01 -0.32 -17.09
CA LYS A 61 -8.48 -0.40 -16.97
C LYS A 61 -8.96 -1.72 -16.36
N ASN A 62 -8.23 -2.82 -16.56
CA ASN A 62 -8.62 -4.14 -16.09
C ASN A 62 -7.87 -4.59 -14.81
N ILE A 63 -7.15 -3.68 -14.14
CA ILE A 63 -6.51 -3.95 -12.85
C ILE A 63 -7.46 -3.53 -11.73
N ASP A 64 -7.92 -4.53 -11.00
CA ASP A 64 -8.71 -4.38 -9.77
C ASP A 64 -7.77 -4.34 -8.55
N SER A 65 -8.26 -3.88 -7.39
CA SER A 65 -7.47 -3.79 -6.15
C SER A 65 -6.86 -5.14 -5.72
N GLU A 66 -7.54 -6.25 -6.02
CA GLU A 66 -7.09 -7.64 -5.78
C GLU A 66 -6.59 -8.30 -7.07
N ALA A 67 -5.83 -7.56 -7.90
CA ALA A 67 -5.36 -8.08 -9.17
C ALA A 67 -4.37 -9.26 -8.98
N PRO A 68 -4.61 -10.41 -9.64
CA PRO A 68 -3.69 -11.54 -9.57
C PRO A 68 -2.32 -11.17 -10.14
N PHE A 69 -1.27 -11.82 -9.62
CA PHE A 69 0.14 -11.52 -9.91
C PHE A 69 0.46 -11.35 -11.40
N ARG A 70 -0.20 -12.12 -12.28
CA ARG A 70 -0.04 -12.04 -13.74
C ARG A 70 -0.45 -10.69 -14.34
N LYS A 71 -1.54 -10.07 -13.84
CA LYS A 71 -1.96 -8.73 -14.27
C LYS A 71 -0.89 -7.70 -13.91
N ARG A 72 -0.39 -7.76 -12.66
CA ARG A 72 0.69 -6.89 -12.18
C ARG A 72 1.96 -7.04 -13.02
N LEU A 73 2.39 -8.27 -13.34
CA LEU A 73 3.56 -8.50 -14.19
C LEU A 73 3.39 -7.92 -15.59
N THR A 74 2.20 -8.08 -16.18
CA THR A 74 1.90 -7.54 -17.51
C THR A 74 2.00 -6.03 -17.51
N LEU A 75 1.47 -5.38 -16.48
CA LEU A 75 1.58 -3.94 -16.30
C LEU A 75 3.03 -3.50 -16.09
N THR A 76 3.78 -4.18 -15.25
CA THR A 76 5.20 -3.88 -15.00
C THR A 76 6.01 -4.01 -16.29
N ALA A 77 5.76 -5.02 -17.11
CA ALA A 77 6.42 -5.18 -18.40
C ALA A 77 6.14 -3.98 -19.33
N LEU A 78 4.88 -3.58 -19.49
CA LEU A 78 4.50 -2.43 -20.32
C LEU A 78 5.09 -1.11 -19.81
N LYS A 79 5.08 -0.90 -18.48
CA LYS A 79 5.68 0.28 -17.85
C LYS A 79 7.20 0.32 -18.03
N SER A 80 7.87 -0.83 -17.88
CA SER A 80 9.33 -0.93 -18.05
C SER A 80 9.77 -0.69 -19.49
N ALA A 81 8.94 -1.07 -20.46
CA ALA A 81 9.15 -0.77 -21.87
C ALA A 81 8.75 0.67 -22.26
N ASN A 82 8.38 1.49 -21.28
CA ASN A 82 8.00 2.88 -21.47
C ASN A 82 6.83 3.06 -22.47
N ALA A 83 5.90 2.11 -22.49
CA ALA A 83 4.73 2.16 -23.37
C ALA A 83 3.93 3.44 -23.12
N PRO A 84 3.59 4.20 -24.18
CA PRO A 84 2.89 5.46 -24.03
C PRO A 84 1.45 5.23 -23.55
N ARG A 85 0.95 6.16 -22.75
CA ARG A 85 -0.45 6.22 -22.33
C ARG A 85 -1.24 7.09 -23.30
N SER A 86 -2.48 6.73 -23.64
CA SER A 86 -3.32 7.60 -24.47
C SER A 86 -3.70 8.89 -23.74
N GLU A 87 -4.02 9.93 -24.50
CA GLU A 87 -4.59 11.19 -23.97
C GLU A 87 -5.90 10.97 -23.19
N ARG A 88 -6.65 9.91 -23.53
CA ARG A 88 -7.83 9.49 -22.79
C ARG A 88 -7.47 8.90 -21.43
N GLY A 89 -6.46 8.01 -21.39
CA GLY A 89 -5.95 7.43 -20.16
C GLY A 89 -5.33 8.45 -19.21
N LYS A 90 -4.63 9.46 -19.74
CA LYS A 90 -4.09 10.58 -18.94
C LYS A 90 -5.19 11.33 -18.19
N ARG A 91 -6.26 11.73 -18.89
CA ARG A 91 -7.41 12.42 -18.30
C ARG A 91 -8.14 11.60 -17.24
N GLN A 92 -8.32 10.30 -17.47
CA GLN A 92 -8.97 9.42 -16.49
C GLN A 92 -8.15 9.30 -15.20
N ARG A 93 -6.83 9.14 -15.31
CA ARG A 93 -5.94 9.04 -14.15
C ARG A 93 -5.89 10.34 -13.36
N GLU A 94 -5.86 11.49 -14.03
CA GLU A 94 -5.91 12.80 -13.38
C GLU A 94 -7.20 12.97 -12.56
N MET A 95 -8.33 12.57 -13.12
CA MET A 95 -9.63 12.60 -12.43
C MET A 95 -9.68 11.67 -11.20
N VAL A 96 -9.07 10.48 -11.29
CA VAL A 96 -8.93 9.55 -10.15
C VAL A 96 -8.02 10.12 -9.07
N LEU A 97 -6.87 10.70 -9.43
CA LEU A 97 -5.93 11.31 -8.48
C LEU A 97 -6.59 12.46 -7.71
N VAL A 98 -7.37 13.30 -8.40
CA VAL A 98 -8.16 14.34 -7.74
C VAL A 98 -9.17 13.72 -6.78
N GLY A 99 -9.90 12.67 -7.18
CA GLY A 99 -10.82 11.96 -6.29
C GLY A 99 -10.17 11.40 -5.03
N GLU A 100 -9.01 10.76 -5.15
CA GLU A 100 -8.24 10.22 -4.01
C GLU A 100 -7.74 11.31 -3.07
N GLU A 101 -7.37 12.48 -3.60
CA GLU A 101 -6.91 13.62 -2.81
C GLU A 101 -8.05 14.21 -1.96
N TRP A 102 -9.25 14.33 -2.54
CA TRP A 102 -10.44 14.74 -1.82
C TRP A 102 -10.85 13.71 -0.76
N GLU A 103 -10.73 12.40 -1.05
CA GLU A 103 -11.02 11.35 -0.08
C GLU A 103 -10.01 11.35 1.09
N LYS A 104 -8.72 11.55 0.81
CA LYS A 104 -7.68 11.71 1.85
C LYS A 104 -7.90 12.95 2.71
N SER A 105 -8.35 14.05 2.11
CA SER A 105 -8.73 15.26 2.85
C SER A 105 -9.92 14.99 3.79
N SER A 106 -10.86 14.13 3.37
CA SER A 106 -12.05 13.78 4.16
C SER A 106 -11.75 12.76 5.28
N ARG A 107 -10.80 11.84 5.07
CA ARG A 107 -10.36 10.83 6.07
C ARG A 107 -9.42 11.38 7.15
N LYS A 108 -9.20 12.70 7.22
CA LYS A 108 -8.40 13.35 8.26
C LYS A 108 -9.07 13.37 9.64
N SER A 109 -10.09 12.55 9.88
CA SER A 109 -10.55 12.24 11.23
C SER A 109 -9.60 11.20 11.82
N PRO A 110 -9.00 11.45 13.00
CA PRO A 110 -8.24 10.41 13.68
C PRO A 110 -9.17 9.21 13.91
N ASP A 111 -8.65 8.01 13.67
CA ASP A 111 -9.33 6.73 13.87
C ASP A 111 -9.66 6.56 15.37
N LEU A 112 -10.75 7.22 15.79
CA LEU A 112 -11.12 7.52 17.17
C LEU A 112 -11.22 6.25 18.03
N GLY A 113 -11.54 5.11 17.38
CA GLY A 113 -11.65 3.81 18.05
C GLY A 113 -10.32 3.29 18.60
N ARG A 114 -9.20 3.48 17.90
CA ARG A 114 -7.87 3.00 18.34
C ARG A 114 -7.22 3.92 19.35
N VAL A 115 -7.45 5.23 19.25
CA VAL A 115 -6.89 6.21 20.20
C VAL A 115 -7.54 6.08 21.57
N ASN A 116 -8.83 5.75 21.62
CA ASN A 116 -9.57 5.58 22.88
C ASN A 116 -9.03 4.42 23.72
N THR A 117 -8.73 3.26 23.11
CA THR A 117 -8.21 2.10 23.85
C THR A 117 -6.78 2.32 24.35
N LEU A 118 -5.90 2.90 23.54
CA LEU A 118 -4.55 3.25 23.97
C LEU A 118 -4.57 4.27 25.11
N LEU A 119 -5.47 5.26 25.05
CA LEU A 119 -5.62 6.26 26.10
C LEU A 119 -6.15 5.65 27.41
N LEU A 120 -7.10 4.72 27.33
CA LEU A 120 -7.62 3.97 28.49
C LEU A 120 -6.54 3.09 29.12
N VAL A 121 -5.76 2.36 28.32
CA VAL A 121 -4.66 1.52 28.85
C VAL A 121 -3.56 2.40 29.44
N ALA A 122 -3.21 3.51 28.78
CA ALA A 122 -2.20 4.44 29.28
C ALA A 122 -2.63 5.09 30.60
N SER A 123 -3.89 5.55 30.71
CA SER A 123 -4.41 6.14 31.95
C SER A 123 -4.48 5.11 33.09
N LEU A 124 -4.83 3.87 32.79
CA LEU A 124 -4.82 2.78 33.77
C LEU A 124 -3.40 2.47 34.27
N VAL A 125 -2.43 2.30 33.36
CA VAL A 125 -1.04 2.05 33.74
C VAL A 125 -0.45 3.22 34.53
N ALA A 126 -0.74 4.45 34.12
CA ALA A 126 -0.29 5.65 34.82
C ALA A 126 -0.84 5.72 36.26
N THR A 127 -2.13 5.44 36.47
CA THR A 127 -2.77 5.47 37.80
C THR A 127 -2.25 4.35 38.70
N VAL A 128 -2.10 3.13 38.20
CA VAL A 128 -1.52 2.01 38.96
C VAL A 128 -0.06 2.30 39.33
N THR A 129 0.74 2.78 38.37
CA THR A 129 2.16 3.12 38.61
C THR A 129 2.29 4.27 39.62
N TYR A 130 1.43 5.29 39.52
CA TYR A 130 1.39 6.40 40.47
C TYR A 130 1.07 5.91 41.89
N ALA A 131 0.06 5.05 42.07
CA ALA A 131 -0.27 4.49 43.37
C ALA A 131 0.88 3.63 43.94
N CYS A 132 1.48 2.77 43.11
CA CYS A 132 2.62 1.94 43.50
C CYS A 132 3.85 2.76 43.90
N GLY A 133 4.09 3.90 43.25
CA GLY A 133 5.20 4.79 43.57
C GLY A 133 5.15 5.35 45.00
N PHE A 134 3.96 5.43 45.60
CA PHE A 134 3.76 5.93 46.97
C PHE A 134 3.43 4.83 48.00
N THR A 135 3.22 3.58 47.58
CA THR A 135 3.14 2.45 48.50
C THR A 135 4.54 2.06 48.97
N LEU A 136 4.94 2.61 50.12
CA LEU A 136 6.22 2.34 50.78
C LEU A 136 6.38 0.84 51.09
N PRO A 137 7.54 0.23 50.78
CA PRO A 137 7.83 -1.15 51.17
C PRO A 137 7.97 -1.23 52.70
N GLY A 138 7.19 -2.10 53.33
CA GLY A 138 7.20 -2.28 54.79
C GLY A 138 5.82 -2.53 55.38
N GLY A 139 4.75 -2.12 54.69
CA GLY A 139 3.38 -2.22 55.19
C GLY A 139 3.06 -1.14 56.23
N ASN A 140 1.83 -1.17 56.73
CA ASN A 140 1.39 -0.32 57.82
C ASN A 140 1.54 -1.09 59.13
N ASN A 141 2.08 -0.44 60.16
CA ASN A 141 2.09 -1.03 61.49
C ASN A 141 0.66 -1.01 62.06
N ASP A 142 0.11 -2.18 62.41
CA ASP A 142 -1.13 -2.32 63.19
C ASP A 142 -0.86 -2.39 64.70
N SER A 143 0.35 -2.00 65.14
CA SER A 143 0.78 -2.07 66.53
C SER A 143 0.69 -0.71 67.23
N ASP A 144 0.06 -0.66 68.40
CA ASP A 144 0.05 0.52 69.28
C ASP A 144 1.48 0.96 69.66
N PRO A 145 1.76 2.28 69.74
CA PRO A 145 0.82 3.40 69.82
C PRO A 145 0.48 4.10 68.49
N ASP A 146 1.01 3.65 67.35
CA ASP A 146 0.89 4.37 66.07
C ASP A 146 0.29 3.49 64.94
N PRO A 147 -0.99 3.07 65.07
CA PRO A 147 -1.67 2.27 64.05
C PRO A 147 -1.81 3.04 62.74
N GLY A 148 -1.45 2.41 61.63
CA GLY A 148 -1.50 3.00 60.29
C GLY A 148 -0.24 3.74 59.85
N MET A 149 0.81 3.79 60.68
CA MET A 149 2.09 4.40 60.29
C MET A 149 2.92 3.45 59.40
N ALA A 150 3.47 3.97 58.31
CA ALA A 150 4.36 3.20 57.43
C ALA A 150 5.59 2.72 58.21
N THR A 151 5.87 1.41 58.18
CA THR A 151 6.91 0.75 58.97
C THR A 151 8.30 1.36 58.79
N LEU A 152 8.56 1.99 57.64
CA LEU A 152 9.83 2.61 57.29
C LEU A 152 10.13 3.91 58.06
N VAL A 153 9.11 4.59 58.63
CA VAL A 153 9.32 5.81 59.43
C VAL A 153 10.06 5.51 60.73
N ARG A 154 9.98 4.27 61.24
CA ARG A 154 10.67 3.86 62.48
C ARG A 154 12.05 3.25 62.28
N LYS A 155 12.44 2.86 61.06
CA LYS A 155 13.77 2.28 60.78
C LYS A 155 14.52 3.08 59.71
N LEU A 156 15.41 3.97 60.15
CA LEU A 156 16.55 4.42 59.35
C LEU A 156 17.49 3.22 59.15
N ALA A 157 17.23 2.40 58.14
CA ALA A 157 18.07 1.26 57.77
C ALA A 157 18.53 1.35 56.32
N PHE A 158 19.11 2.49 55.96
CA PHE A 158 20.11 2.53 54.89
C PHE A 158 21.49 2.47 55.57
N GLN A 159 21.97 1.26 55.84
CA GLN A 159 23.39 1.04 56.11
C GLN A 159 24.08 0.88 54.76
N PHE A 160 24.87 1.88 54.36
CA PHE A 160 25.88 1.70 53.32
C PHE A 160 27.01 0.87 53.92
N HIS A 161 27.22 -0.33 53.40
CA HIS A 161 28.47 -1.05 53.57
C HIS A 161 29.33 -0.75 52.34
N PHE A 162 30.48 -0.10 52.57
CA PHE A 162 31.61 -0.07 51.65
C PHE A 162 32.40 -1.37 51.77
#